data_AF-A0A7C3ACF3-F1
#
_entry.id   AF-A0A7C3ACF3-F1
#
_cell.length_a   1.000
_cell.length_b   1.000
_cell.length_c   1.000
_cell.angle_alpha   90.00
_cell.angle_beta   90.00
_cell.angle_gamma   90.00
#
_symmetry.space_group_name_H-M   'P 1'
#
loop_
_entity.id
_entity.type
_entity.pdbx_description
1 polymer ?
#
loop_
_entity_poly.entity_id
_entity_poly.type
_entity_poly.pdbx_seq_one_letter_code
_entity_poly.pdbx_strand_id
1 'polypeptide(L)'
;MHVVTPTPPQRIAVAVTGAVRRPGLYRLDADTRVGDLVEAAGGAKSDADLTRIALPARLIDGTTLTVPYKAEASRDTRAGFALNPPQYLAGSSSR
;
A
#
# COMPACT_ATOMS: atom_id res chain seq x y z
N MET A 1 -9.47 40.13 20.75
CA MET A 1 -9.37 39.82 19.31
C MET A 1 -8.31 38.74 19.15
N HIS A 2 -8.66 37.55 18.67
CA HIS A 2 -7.69 36.48 18.45
C HIS A 2 -7.03 36.72 17.09
N VAL A 3 -5.76 37.09 17.10
CA VAL A 3 -4.98 37.23 15.87
C VAL A 3 -4.51 35.83 15.49
N VAL A 4 -5.20 35.20 14.55
CA VAL A 4 -4.68 33.99 13.90
C VAL A 4 -3.65 34.43 12.88
N THR A 5 -2.38 34.35 13.24
CA THR A 5 -1.28 34.56 12.29
C THR A 5 -1.33 33.43 11.28
N PRO A 6 -1.50 33.68 9.96
CA PRO A 6 -1.49 32.61 8.99
C PRO A 6 -0.09 32.01 8.93
N THR A 7 0.07 30.80 9.48
CA THR A 7 1.31 30.03 9.34
C THR A 7 1.51 29.76 7.85
N PRO A 8 2.68 30.11 7.28
CA PRO A 8 2.94 29.87 5.87
C PRO A 8 2.75 28.38 5.54
N PRO A 9 2.16 28.04 4.38
CA PRO A 9 1.90 26.65 4.03
C PRO A 9 3.24 25.89 3.98
N GLN A 10 3.41 24.95 4.92
CA GLN A 10 4.55 24.04 4.89
C GLN A 10 4.38 23.11 3.70
N ARG A 11 5.42 23.01 2.86
CA ARG A 11 5.48 22.04 1.78
C ARG A 11 6.20 20.79 2.23
N ILE A 12 5.72 19.65 1.77
CA ILE A 12 6.30 18.33 2.00
C ILE A 12 6.72 17.71 0.66
N ALA A 13 7.82 16.96 0.68
CA ALA A 13 8.32 16.16 -0.43
C ALA A 13 7.93 14.69 -0.20
N VAL A 14 7.18 14.14 -1.15
CA VAL A 14 6.70 12.76 -1.09
C VAL A 14 6.96 12.05 -2.40
N ALA A 15 7.38 10.80 -2.34
CA ALA A 15 7.59 9.96 -3.52
C ALA A 15 6.39 9.03 -3.72
N VAL A 16 6.01 8.79 -4.97
CA VAL A 16 4.97 7.84 -5.33
C VAL A 16 5.48 6.85 -6.38
N THR A 17 5.23 5.57 -6.16
CA THR A 17 5.65 4.47 -7.04
C THR A 17 4.54 3.41 -7.19
N GLY A 18 4.74 2.45 -8.09
CA GLY A 18 3.79 1.34 -8.32
C GLY A 18 2.72 1.64 -9.37
N ALA A 19 1.47 1.28 -9.09
CA ALA A 19 0.34 1.31 -10.01
C ALA A 19 -0.27 2.72 -10.21
N VAL A 20 0.57 3.73 -10.42
CA VAL A 20 0.17 5.11 -10.74
C VAL A 20 0.63 5.51 -12.14
N ARG A 21 -0.04 6.48 -12.77
CA ARG A 21 0.28 6.90 -14.14
C ARG A 21 1.64 7.59 -14.25
N ARG A 22 2.00 8.44 -13.29
CA ARG A 22 3.26 9.20 -13.27
C ARG A 22 3.99 9.01 -11.94
N PRO A 23 4.73 7.91 -11.75
CA PRO A 23 5.58 7.74 -10.56
C PRO A 23 6.68 8.80 -10.51
N GLY A 24 7.05 9.24 -9.31
CA GLY A 24 8.04 10.30 -9.13
C GLY A 24 7.96 10.99 -7.77
N LEU A 25 8.74 12.07 -7.62
CA LEU A 25 8.76 12.93 -6.43
C LEU A 25 7.83 14.13 -6.64
N TYR A 26 6.97 14.38 -5.65
CA TYR A 26 5.99 15.46 -5.65
C TYR A 26 6.20 16.37 -4.44
N ARG A 27 6.03 17.68 -4.66
CA ARG A 27 6.06 18.69 -3.59
C ARG A 27 4.64 19.21 -3.38
N LEU A 28 4.04 18.82 -2.26
CA LEU A 28 2.64 19.08 -1.93
C LEU A 28 2.55 19.88 -0.63
N ASP A 29 1.37 20.40 -0.29
CA ASP A 29 1.16 21.08 0.99
C ASP A 29 1.09 20.04 2.13
N ALA A 30 1.49 20.41 3.35
CA ALA A 30 1.53 19.50 4.50
C ALA A 30 0.14 18.96 4.93
N ASP A 31 -0.95 19.57 4.47
CA ASP A 31 -2.32 19.09 4.71
C ASP A 31 -2.79 18.06 3.65
N THR A 32 -1.96 17.79 2.63
CA THR A 32 -2.34 16.96 1.49
C THR A 32 -2.54 15.50 1.91
N ARG A 33 -3.56 14.85 1.33
CA ARG A 33 -3.87 13.45 1.61
C ARG A 33 -3.30 12.51 0.55
N VAL A 34 -3.28 11.22 0.89
CA VAL A 34 -2.84 10.15 -0.02
C VAL A 34 -3.64 10.16 -1.33
N GLY A 35 -4.96 10.37 -1.26
CA GLY A 35 -5.80 10.48 -2.46
C GLY A 35 -5.37 11.61 -3.39
N ASP A 36 -5.07 12.79 -2.84
CA ASP A 36 -4.64 13.95 -3.62
C ASP A 36 -3.28 13.72 -4.30
N LEU A 37 -2.36 12.99 -3.66
CA LEU A 37 -1.10 12.58 -4.28
C LEU A 37 -1.32 11.61 -5.45
N VAL A 38 -2.25 10.67 -5.32
CA VAL A 38 -2.60 9.74 -6.41
C VAL A 38 -3.18 10.51 -7.60
N GLU A 39 -4.05 11.49 -7.35
CA GLU A 39 -4.59 12.38 -8.39
C GLU A 39 -3.49 13.25 -9.01
N ALA A 40 -2.61 13.83 -8.20
CA ALA A 40 -1.44 14.59 -8.68
C ALA A 40 -0.48 13.74 -9.52
N ALA A 41 -0.39 12.45 -9.23
CA ALA A 41 0.33 11.45 -10.04
C ALA A 41 -0.37 11.10 -11.37
N GLY A 42 -1.43 11.83 -11.72
CA GLY A 42 -2.26 11.64 -12.91
C GLY A 42 -3.37 10.62 -12.72
N GLY A 43 -3.60 10.14 -11.50
CA GLY A 43 -4.55 9.10 -11.16
C GLY A 43 -3.92 7.71 -11.07
N ALA A 44 -4.64 6.80 -10.42
CA ALA A 44 -4.30 5.39 -10.35
C ALA A 44 -4.43 4.73 -11.74
N LYS A 45 -3.63 3.68 -11.97
CA LYS A 45 -3.83 2.81 -13.15
C LYS A 45 -5.05 1.90 -12.95
N SER A 46 -5.58 1.36 -14.04
CA SER A 46 -6.76 0.47 -14.05
C SER A 46 -6.56 -0.81 -13.21
N ASP A 47 -5.32 -1.25 -13.12
CA ASP A 47 -4.82 -2.41 -12.38
C ASP A 47 -4.30 -2.03 -10.98
N ALA A 48 -4.56 -0.83 -10.47
CA ALA A 48 -4.19 -0.42 -9.12
C ALA A 48 -5.19 -0.95 -8.07
N ASP A 49 -4.69 -1.43 -6.94
CA ASP A 49 -5.50 -1.84 -5.79
C ASP A 49 -5.55 -0.72 -4.73
N LEU A 50 -6.49 0.20 -4.90
CA LEU A 50 -6.72 1.29 -3.95
C LEU A 50 -7.35 0.83 -2.64
N THR A 51 -7.88 -0.39 -2.56
CA THR A 51 -8.48 -0.92 -1.31
C THR A 51 -7.43 -1.22 -0.25
N ARG A 52 -6.17 -1.40 -0.67
CA ARG A 52 -5.01 -1.64 0.20
C ARG A 52 -4.33 -0.35 0.67
N ILE A 53 -4.89 0.81 0.37
CA ILE A 53 -4.31 2.12 0.69
C ILE A 53 -5.30 2.96 1.50
N ALA A 54 -4.81 3.63 2.54
CA ALA A 54 -5.59 4.60 3.29
C ALA A 54 -5.64 5.95 2.56
N LEU A 55 -6.50 6.08 1.54
CA LEU A 55 -6.73 7.33 0.79
C LEU A 55 -6.96 8.59 1.65
N PRO A 56 -7.70 8.56 2.77
CA PRO A 56 -7.92 9.75 3.60
C PRO A 56 -6.74 10.09 4.52
N ALA A 57 -5.70 9.25 4.57
CA ALA A 57 -4.55 9.50 5.43
C ALA A 57 -3.77 10.74 4.96
N ARG A 58 -3.23 11.48 5.94
CA ARG A 58 -2.36 12.63 5.69
C ARG A 58 -0.97 12.17 5.30
N LEU A 59 -0.37 12.90 4.37
CA LEU A 59 1.01 12.69 3.97
C LEU A 59 1.96 13.43 4.91
N ILE A 60 3.13 12.83 5.12
CA ILE A 60 4.21 13.38 5.94
C ILE A 60 5.41 13.58 5.02
N ASP A 61 6.22 14.61 5.28
CA ASP A 61 7.48 14.83 4.56
C ASP A 61 8.37 13.57 4.57
N GLY A 62 8.96 13.25 3.42
CA GLY A 62 9.77 12.05 3.23
C GLY A 62 8.98 10.74 3.04
N THR A 63 7.64 10.78 3.00
CA THR A 63 6.83 9.58 2.77
C THR A 63 7.02 9.05 1.34
N THR A 64 7.20 7.73 1.23
CA THR A 64 7.15 7.02 -0.06
C THR A 64 5.88 6.17 -0.12
N LEU A 65 4.93 6.56 -0.98
CA LEU A 65 3.70 5.84 -1.22
C LEU A 65 3.87 4.84 -2.36
N THR A 66 3.74 3.55 -2.07
CA THR A 66 3.69 2.49 -3.08
C THR A 66 2.25 2.07 -3.31
N VAL A 67 1.76 2.26 -4.53
CA VAL A 67 0.41 1.82 -4.94
C VAL A 67 0.51 0.38 -5.44
N PRO A 68 -0.08 -0.61 -4.74
CA PRO A 68 -0.04 -2.00 -5.18
C PRO A 68 -0.87 -2.21 -6.44
N TYR A 69 -0.46 -3.18 -7.25
CA TYR A 69 -1.26 -3.69 -8.36
C TYR A 69 -2.31 -4.69 -7.81
N LYS A 70 -3.45 -4.84 -8.49
CA LYS A 70 -4.51 -5.82 -8.18
C LYS A 70 -4.06 -7.28 -8.33
N ALA A 71 -2.87 -7.50 -8.90
CA ALA A 71 -2.32 -8.84 -9.06
C ALA A 71 -1.93 -9.43 -7.69
N GLU A 72 -2.46 -10.63 -7.40
CA GLU A 72 -2.07 -11.54 -6.31
C GLU A 72 -2.83 -11.46 -4.97
N ALA A 73 -4.15 -11.21 -4.96
CA ALA A 73 -4.99 -11.73 -3.86
C ALA A 73 -5.27 -13.25 -3.97
N SER A 74 -4.79 -13.92 -5.03
CA SER A 74 -5.18 -15.30 -5.36
C SER A 74 -4.04 -16.33 -5.39
N ARG A 75 -2.78 -15.96 -5.06
CA ARG A 75 -1.69 -16.96 -4.96
C ARG A 75 -1.42 -17.48 -3.56
N ASP A 76 -1.95 -16.85 -2.51
CA ASP A 76 -1.80 -17.31 -1.13
C ASP A 76 -2.82 -18.37 -0.68
N THR A 77 -3.48 -19.06 -1.62
CA THR A 77 -4.35 -20.22 -1.31
C THR A 77 -3.84 -21.53 -1.93
N ARG A 78 -2.63 -21.54 -2.52
CA ARG A 78 -2.02 -22.76 -3.08
C ARG A 78 -0.71 -23.17 -2.40
N ALA A 79 -0.28 -22.49 -1.34
CA ALA A 79 0.69 -23.04 -0.41
C ALA A 79 -0.07 -23.97 0.53
N GLY A 80 0.04 -25.27 0.25
CA GLY A 80 -0.78 -26.31 0.84
C GLY A 80 -0.79 -26.27 2.37
N PHE A 81 -2.00 -26.44 2.90
CA PHE A 81 -2.20 -27.31 4.04
C PHE A 81 -1.67 -28.70 3.66
N ALA A 82 -0.35 -28.86 3.69
CA ALA A 82 0.27 -30.16 3.79
C ALA A 82 -0.06 -30.67 5.20
N LEU A 83 -1.28 -31.20 5.35
CA LEU A 83 -1.56 -32.20 6.35
C LEU A 83 -0.58 -33.33 6.05
N ASN A 84 0.53 -33.33 6.77
CA ASN A 84 1.39 -34.49 6.88
C ASN A 84 0.70 -35.36 7.92
N PRO A 85 -0.12 -36.37 7.56
CA PRO A 85 -0.63 -37.27 8.57
C PRO A 85 0.57 -37.99 9.19
N PRO A 86 0.73 -38.00 10.53
CA PRO A 86 1.76 -38.81 11.16
C PRO A 86 1.53 -40.27 10.75
N GLN A 87 2.53 -40.86 10.11
CA GLN A 87 2.55 -42.27 9.73
C GLN A 87 2.77 -43.14 10.98
N TYR A 88 1.82 -43.13 11.90
CA TYR A 88 1.88 -43.93 13.13
C TYR A 88 0.94 -45.14 13.04
N LEU A 89 0.96 -45.88 11.92
CA LEU A 89 0.27 -47.18 11.81
C LEU A 89 0.72 -47.95 10.56
N ALA A 90 1.96 -48.43 10.54
CA ALA A 90 2.33 -49.57 9.71
C ALA A 90 2.92 -50.63 10.64
N GLY A 91 2.06 -51.54 11.09
CA GLY A 91 2.46 -52.70 11.86
C GLY A 91 3.43 -53.56 11.04
N SER A 92 4.61 -53.82 11.60
CA SER A 92 5.44 -54.95 11.21
C SER A 92 5.21 -56.08 12.21
N SER A 93 4.11 -56.79 12.01
CA SER A 93 4.02 -58.19 12.40
C SER A 93 4.95 -58.97 11.47
N SER A 94 6.03 -59.55 11.99
CA SER A 94 6.66 -60.71 11.36
C SER A 94 7.18 -61.67 12.42
N ARG A 95 6.40 -62.76 12.50
CA ARG A 95 6.74 -64.16 12.76
C ARG A 95 8.22 -64.51 12.93
#